data_AF-A0A4Q3AAR1-F1
#
_entry.id   AF-A0A4Q3AAR1-F1
#
_cell.length_a   1.000
_cell.length_b   1.000
_cell.length_c   1.000
_cell.angle_alpha   90.00
_cell.angle_beta   90.00
_cell.angle_gamma   90.00
#
_symmetry.space_group_name_H-M   'P 1'
#
loop_
_entity.id
_entity.type
_entity.pdbx_description
1 polymer ?
#
loop_
_entity_poly.entity_id
_entity_poly.type
_entity_poly.pdbx_seq_one_letter_code
_entity_poly.pdbx_strand_id
1 'polypeptide(L)'
;MIYRLNTYGVGGIDLNTRDAIYRIMREHFPHAVVVHKPRDRYEPIPWCVEFIGKNARTYMESGADKVVFIDTDAVFCRLDRQYGFKTPEHAFAFKMRWF
;
A
#
# COMPACT_ATOMS: atom_id res chain seq x y z
N MET A 1 -8.55 8.50 6.50
CA MET A 1 -8.67 7.76 7.79
C MET A 1 -7.36 7.01 8.02
N ILE A 2 -6.83 6.98 9.24
CA ILE A 2 -5.57 6.26 9.55
C ILE A 2 -5.91 5.00 10.31
N TYR A 3 -5.58 3.83 9.74
CA TYR A 3 -5.65 2.56 10.46
C TYR A 3 -4.38 2.34 11.27
N ARG A 4 -4.51 1.99 12.54
CA ARG A 4 -3.42 1.58 13.43
C ARG A 4 -3.51 0.06 13.64
N LEU A 5 -2.49 -0.70 13.23
CA LEU A 5 -2.47 -2.16 13.36
C LEU A 5 -1.42 -2.57 14.40
N ASN A 6 -1.81 -3.14 15.54
CA ASN A 6 -0.86 -3.72 16.52
C ASN A 6 -0.59 -5.20 16.18
N THR A 7 0.67 -5.64 16.23
CA THR A 7 1.04 -7.06 16.05
C THR A 7 0.80 -7.96 17.27
N TYR A 8 0.39 -7.43 18.41
CA TYR A 8 0.00 -8.25 19.55
C TYR A 8 -1.36 -7.76 20.03
N GLY A 9 -2.38 -8.61 19.83
CA GLY A 9 -3.77 -8.24 19.92
C GLY A 9 -4.15 -7.67 21.28
N VAL A 10 -4.31 -6.35 21.36
CA VAL A 10 -5.18 -5.69 22.31
C VAL A 10 -5.74 -4.42 21.64
N GLY A 11 -7.05 -4.42 21.34
CA GLY A 11 -7.81 -3.20 21.03
C GLY A 11 -7.97 -2.78 19.57
N GLY A 12 -8.54 -3.64 18.72
CA GLY A 12 -9.13 -3.25 17.43
C GLY A 12 -8.40 -3.84 16.21
N ILE A 13 -8.97 -4.93 15.71
CA ILE A 13 -8.49 -5.80 14.61
C ILE A 13 -7.14 -6.47 14.90
N ASP A 14 -7.18 -7.78 15.16
CA ASP A 14 -6.00 -8.64 15.19
C ASP A 14 -5.50 -8.82 13.74
N LEU A 15 -4.38 -8.15 13.42
CA LEU A 15 -3.83 -8.01 12.06
C LEU A 15 -2.43 -8.62 11.98
N ASN A 16 -2.21 -9.70 12.73
CA ASN A 16 -0.96 -10.47 12.71
C ASN A 16 -0.61 -11.10 11.35
N THR A 17 -1.45 -10.92 10.34
CA THR A 17 -1.32 -11.54 9.03
C THR A 17 -1.29 -10.47 7.94
N ARG A 18 -0.34 -10.60 7.01
CA ARG A 18 -0.29 -9.85 5.74
C ARG A 18 -1.67 -9.76 5.06
N ASP A 19 -2.47 -10.81 5.18
CA ASP A 19 -3.84 -10.90 4.66
C ASP A 19 -4.75 -9.76 5.10
N ALA A 20 -4.56 -9.28 6.31
CA ALA A 20 -5.45 -8.32 6.88
C ALA A 20 -5.06 -6.88 6.45
N ILE A 21 -3.77 -6.64 6.20
CA ILE A 21 -3.29 -5.48 5.44
C ILE A 21 -3.83 -5.54 4.01
N TYR A 22 -3.75 -6.70 3.34
CA TYR A 22 -4.29 -6.87 1.99
C TYR A 22 -5.80 -6.63 1.93
N ARG A 23 -6.56 -6.99 2.97
CA ARG A 23 -7.99 -6.71 3.05
C ARG A 23 -8.26 -5.21 3.06
N ILE A 24 -7.58 -4.47 3.94
CA ILE A 24 -7.70 -3.00 4.01
C ILE A 24 -7.27 -2.37 2.67
N MET A 25 -6.18 -2.86 2.07
CA MET A 25 -5.74 -2.40 0.76
C MET A 25 -6.81 -2.62 -0.31
N ARG A 26 -7.43 -3.80 -0.39
CA ARG A 26 -8.49 -4.07 -1.38
C ARG A 26 -9.74 -3.21 -1.16
N GLU A 27 -10.06 -2.92 0.09
CA GLU A 27 -11.22 -2.11 0.46
C GLU A 27 -11.03 -0.64 0.06
N HIS A 28 -9.85 -0.06 0.35
CA HIS A 28 -9.58 1.38 0.15
C HIS A 28 -8.87 1.69 -1.17
N PHE A 29 -8.22 0.69 -1.78
CA PHE A 29 -7.44 0.80 -3.02
C PHE A 29 -7.74 -0.39 -3.95
N PRO A 30 -8.98 -0.49 -4.46
CA PRO A 30 -9.48 -1.69 -5.12
C PRO A 30 -8.77 -2.05 -6.44
N HIS A 31 -8.10 -1.09 -7.07
CA HIS A 31 -7.40 -1.31 -8.33
C HIS A 31 -5.95 -1.69 -8.06
N ALA A 32 -5.67 -2.99 -7.95
CA ALA A 32 -4.33 -3.48 -7.62
C ALA A 32 -3.54 -3.94 -8.85
N VAL A 33 -2.25 -3.61 -8.88
CA VAL A 33 -1.27 -4.06 -9.89
C VAL A 33 -0.09 -4.74 -9.17
N VAL A 34 0.29 -5.92 -9.61
CA VAL A 34 1.40 -6.70 -9.03
C VAL A 34 2.62 -6.59 -9.95
N VAL A 35 3.75 -6.06 -9.49
CA VAL A 35 4.98 -5.95 -10.28
C VAL A 35 5.86 -7.17 -10.04
N HIS A 36 5.88 -8.14 -10.97
CA HIS A 36 6.64 -9.39 -10.80
C HIS A 36 8.15 -9.22 -10.98
N LYS A 37 8.57 -8.37 -11.92
CA LYS A 37 9.95 -7.95 -12.15
C LYS A 37 9.89 -6.49 -12.60
N PRO A 38 10.58 -5.55 -11.94
CA PRO A 38 10.63 -4.20 -12.45
C PRO A 38 11.36 -4.25 -13.80
N ARG A 39 10.67 -3.83 -14.86
CA ARG A 39 11.21 -3.76 -16.24
C ARG A 39 12.36 -2.76 -16.35
N ASP A 40 12.35 -1.78 -15.45
CA ASP A 40 13.32 -0.71 -15.31
C ASP A 40 14.05 -0.83 -13.95
N ARG A 41 15.28 -0.31 -13.85
CA ARG A 41 15.98 -0.24 -12.54
C ARG A 41 15.41 0.84 -11.63
N TYR A 42 14.60 1.73 -12.18
CA TYR A 42 13.97 2.81 -11.43
C TYR A 42 12.92 2.24 -10.47
N GLU A 43 12.95 2.68 -9.21
CA GLU A 43 11.96 2.20 -8.25
C GLU A 43 10.56 2.72 -8.62
N PRO A 44 9.49 1.90 -8.59
CA PRO A 44 8.16 2.34 -8.97
C PRO A 44 7.55 3.38 -8.02
N ILE A 45 8.04 3.47 -6.78
CA ILE A 45 7.54 4.43 -5.77
C ILE A 45 7.82 5.89 -6.20
N PRO A 46 9.07 6.32 -6.46
CA PRO A 46 9.35 7.68 -6.91
C PRO A 46 8.44 8.13 -8.07
N TRP A 47 8.25 7.27 -9.08
CA TRP A 47 7.35 7.56 -10.19
C TRP A 47 5.88 7.73 -9.75
N CYS A 48 5.37 6.86 -8.88
CA CYS A 48 4.00 7.03 -8.37
C CYS A 48 3.84 8.33 -7.57
N VAL A 49 4.85 8.71 -6.79
CA VAL A 49 4.79 9.97 -6.02
C VAL A 49 4.76 11.19 -6.92
N GLU A 50 5.55 11.17 -8.00
CA GLU A 50 5.64 12.26 -8.97
C GLU A 50 4.37 12.38 -9.85
N PHE A 51 3.84 11.27 -10.35
CA PHE A 51 2.80 11.27 -11.39
C PHE A 51 1.38 10.97 -10.88
N ILE A 52 1.22 10.33 -9.70
CA ILE A 52 -0.08 9.95 -9.15
C ILE A 52 -0.39 10.76 -7.88
N GLY A 53 0.62 11.02 -7.04
CA GLY A 53 0.49 11.88 -5.86
C GLY A 53 0.94 11.21 -4.56
N LYS A 54 0.36 11.62 -3.42
CA LYS A 54 0.83 11.14 -2.11
C LYS A 54 0.53 9.65 -1.92
N ASN A 55 1.57 8.91 -1.53
CA ASN A 55 1.51 7.49 -1.15
C ASN A 55 0.93 7.32 0.27
N ALA A 56 0.13 6.27 0.46
CA ALA A 56 -0.23 5.74 1.77
C ALA A 56 1.07 5.25 2.40
N ARG A 57 1.70 6.10 3.22
CA ARG A 57 2.93 5.72 3.88
C ARG A 57 2.60 4.68 4.94
N THR A 58 3.05 3.45 4.72
CA THR A 58 3.10 2.42 5.74
C THR A 58 4.30 2.70 6.64
N TYR A 59 4.06 3.41 7.75
CA TYR A 59 5.09 3.56 8.79
C TYR A 59 5.05 2.34 9.70
N MET A 60 6.23 1.76 9.95
CA MET A 60 6.45 0.84 11.05
C MET A 60 7.12 1.64 12.17
N GLU A 61 6.41 1.85 13.27
CA GLU A 61 7.06 2.35 14.48
C GLU A 61 7.68 1.16 15.21
N SER A 62 9.00 1.22 15.46
CA SER A 62 9.73 0.13 16.10
C SER A 62 9.73 0.31 17.62
N GLY A 63 8.79 -0.35 18.29
CA GLY A 63 8.77 -0.58 19.74
C GLY A 63 8.54 -2.06 20.06
N ALA A 64 8.08 -2.38 21.29
CA ALA A 64 7.69 -3.75 21.67
C ALA A 64 6.54 -4.31 20.80
N ASP A 65 5.74 -3.41 20.22
CA ASP A 65 4.67 -3.71 19.26
C ASP A 65 5.04 -3.16 17.88
N LYS A 66 4.96 -3.98 16.83
CA LYS A 66 5.04 -3.45 15.47
C LYS A 66 3.69 -2.82 15.16
N VAL A 67 3.71 -1.52 14.91
CA VAL A 67 2.50 -0.79 14.51
C VAL A 67 2.56 -0.47 13.04
N VAL A 68 1.57 -0.92 12.27
CA VAL A 68 1.43 -0.53 10.86
C VAL A 68 0.41 0.58 10.76
N PHE A 69 0.76 1.68 10.10
CA PHE A 69 -0.17 2.76 9.79
C PHE A 69 -0.56 2.73 8.32
N ILE A 70 -1.85 2.71 7.99
CA ILE A 70 -2.33 2.83 6.60
C ILE A 70 -3.14 4.12 6.48
N ASP A 71 -2.57 5.10 5.80
CA ASP A 71 -3.27 6.34 5.43
C ASP A 71 -4.17 6.07 4.22
N THR A 72 -5.47 5.91 4.45
CA THR A 72 -6.43 5.66 3.36
C THR A 72 -6.86 6.90 2.62
N ASP A 73 -6.43 8.11 3.03
CA ASP A 73 -6.71 9.33 2.28
C ASP A 73 -5.74 9.50 1.10
N ALA A 74 -4.59 8.81 1.14
CA ALA A 74 -3.65 8.74 0.04
C ALA A 74 -4.26 8.23 -1.28
N VAL A 75 -3.57 8.50 -2.39
CA VAL A 75 -4.05 8.18 -3.75
C VAL A 75 -3.73 6.74 -4.14
N PHE A 76 -2.67 6.19 -3.57
CA PHE A 76 -2.22 4.81 -3.78
C PHE A 76 -1.55 4.25 -2.52
N CYS A 77 -1.44 2.93 -2.41
CA CYS A 77 -0.71 2.22 -1.37
C CYS A 77 0.23 1.18 -1.98
N ARG A 78 1.26 0.78 -1.22
CA ARG A 78 2.15 -0.31 -1.60
C ARG A 78 2.33 -1.27 -0.43
N LEU A 79 2.26 -2.57 -0.74
CA LEU A 79 2.78 -3.63 0.11
C LEU A 79 3.57 -4.62 -0.76
N ASP A 80 4.85 -4.83 -0.43
CA ASP A 80 5.77 -5.68 -1.19
C ASP A 80 5.83 -5.30 -2.69
N ARG A 81 5.27 -6.16 -3.56
CA ARG A 81 5.19 -5.98 -5.02
C ARG A 81 3.81 -5.56 -5.50
N GLN A 82 2.84 -5.39 -4.59
CA GLN A 82 1.49 -5.00 -4.92
C GLN A 82 1.30 -3.51 -4.69
N TYR A 83 0.78 -2.85 -5.72
CA TYR A 83 0.45 -1.43 -5.74
C TYR A 83 -1.07 -1.31 -5.88
N GLY A 84 -1.74 -0.75 -4.87
CA GLY A 84 -3.18 -0.50 -4.90
C GLY A 84 -3.46 0.97 -5.23
N PHE A 85 -4.44 1.23 -6.09
CA PHE A 85 -4.84 2.57 -6.49
C PHE A 85 -6.33 2.80 -6.21
N LYS A 86 -6.70 4.06 -5.92
CA LYS A 86 -8.11 4.47 -5.75
C LYS A 86 -8.90 4.51 -7.04
N THR A 87 -8.24 4.77 -8.16
CA THR A 87 -8.90 4.93 -9.46
C THR A 87 -8.31 3.96 -10.50
N PRO A 88 -9.14 3.48 -11.45
CA PRO A 88 -8.66 2.58 -12.49
C PRO A 88 -7.69 3.26 -13.46
N GLU A 89 -7.77 4.59 -13.65
CA GLU A 89 -6.89 5.36 -14.52
C GLU A 89 -5.44 5.34 -13.99
N HIS A 90 -5.24 5.51 -12.69
CA HIS A 90 -3.92 5.43 -12.07
C HIS A 90 -3.34 4.02 -12.14
N ALA A 91 -4.18 3.00 -11.92
CA ALA A 91 -3.76 1.60 -12.06
C ALA A 91 -3.35 1.28 -13.50
N PHE A 92 -4.09 1.77 -14.49
CA PHE A 92 -3.77 1.60 -15.90
C PHE A 92 -2.47 2.30 -16.28
N ALA A 93 -2.31 3.58 -15.91
CA ALA A 93 -1.09 4.34 -16.18
C ALA A 93 0.14 3.67 -15.56
N PHE A 94 0.03 3.18 -14.33
CA PHE A 94 1.09 2.42 -13.67
C PHE A 94 1.39 1.11 -14.39
N LYS A 95 0.36 0.33 -14.74
CA LYS A 95 0.52 -0.95 -15.45
C LYS A 95 1.23 -0.77 -16.79
N MET A 96 0.85 0.23 -17.58
CA MET A 96 1.44 0.49 -18.91
C MET A 96 2.93 0.83 -18.88
N ARG A 97 3.47 1.29 -17.74
CA ARG A 97 4.89 1.59 -17.58
C ARG A 97 5.71 0.38 -17.13
N TRP A 98 5.11 -0.49 -16.32
CA TRP A 98 5.83 -1.57 -15.63
C TRP A 98 5.54 -2.98 -16.18
N PHE A 99 4.63 -3.12 -17.15
CA PHE A 99 4.32 -4.33 -17.92
C PHE A 99 4.56 -4.10 -19.42
#